data_AF-A0AA38S0I4-F1
#
_entry.id   AF-A0AA38S0I4-F1
#
_cell.length_a   1.000
_cell.length_b   1.000
_cell.length_c   1.000
_cell.angle_alpha   90.00
_cell.angle_beta   90.00
_cell.angle_gamma   90.00
#
_symmetry.space_group_name_H-M   'P 1'
#
loop_
_entity.id
_entity.type
_entity.pdbx_description
1 polymer ?
#
loop_
_entity_poly.entity_id
_entity_poly.type
_entity_poly.pdbx_seq_one_letter_code
_entity_poly.pdbx_strand_id
1 'polypeptide(L)'
;MASKLTQRLATSLSSARPLLTIPAVPLAYNHILNQPSRPSPQATPARPFLTSTTSAPQTISVRRVLPYDRHALFGLIADVDSYSSFLPYCVASRVTAWTPPDADGRRWPSRADLTVGFAALTQSYTSHLRCVPGDYVQAVSGEGVGVAEGSPGGGVFRSLVTRWTVRPAGGSGGGEKTAAPAATPAPGTGPEIKRDWTEVDLSIRYQFANPLLAVTMASVADSMAGMMINAFEERAAELFEKQRRG
;
A
#
# COMPACT_ATOMS: atom_id res chain seq x y z
N MET A 1 -11.73 -25.01 63.66
CA MET A 1 -12.28 -26.04 62.75
C MET A 1 -11.16 -26.40 61.77
N ALA A 2 -10.27 -27.33 62.14
CA ALA A 2 -10.36 -28.77 61.84
C ALA A 2 -10.36 -29.02 60.32
N SER A 3 -9.25 -29.41 59.68
CA SER A 3 -8.58 -30.73 59.70
C SER A 3 -8.96 -31.56 58.45
N LYS A 4 -7.95 -32.23 57.86
CA LYS A 4 -8.01 -33.44 57.00
C LYS A 4 -8.45 -33.23 55.53
N LEU A 5 -8.10 -34.05 54.54
CA LEU A 5 -7.55 -35.43 54.38
C LEU A 5 -7.04 -35.46 52.90
N THR A 6 -5.84 -35.87 52.50
CA THR A 6 -5.32 -37.26 52.37
C THR A 6 -5.16 -37.75 50.92
N GLN A 7 -3.90 -37.85 50.52
CA GLN A 7 -3.21 -38.95 49.84
C GLN A 7 -4.05 -40.10 49.23
N ARG A 8 -3.73 -40.47 47.99
CA ARG A 8 -3.81 -41.86 47.52
C ARG A 8 -2.51 -42.25 46.82
N LEU A 9 -1.81 -43.19 47.45
CA LEU A 9 -0.76 -44.04 46.88
C LEU A 9 -1.37 -45.37 46.43
N ALA A 10 -0.54 -46.12 45.70
CA ALA A 10 -0.62 -47.54 45.38
C ALA A 10 -1.40 -47.86 44.08
N THR A 11 -0.97 -48.79 43.22
CA THR A 11 -0.09 -49.93 43.46
C THR A 11 0.52 -50.43 42.14
N SER A 12 1.78 -50.84 42.22
CA SER A 12 2.50 -51.75 41.32
C SER A 12 1.79 -53.10 41.17
N LEU A 13 2.06 -53.84 40.08
CA LEU A 13 2.26 -55.31 39.98
C LEU A 13 2.67 -55.63 38.52
N SER A 14 3.89 -56.10 38.27
CA SER A 14 4.30 -57.52 38.19
C SER A 14 3.85 -58.18 36.88
N SER A 15 4.72 -58.40 35.90
CA SER A 15 5.64 -59.56 35.73
C SER A 15 5.08 -60.52 34.67
N ALA A 16 5.88 -60.81 33.64
CA ALA A 16 6.12 -62.18 33.13
C ALA A 16 7.00 -62.15 31.86
N ARG A 17 8.19 -62.74 31.97
CA ARG A 17 9.00 -63.25 30.85
C ARG A 17 8.68 -64.74 30.64
N PRO A 18 8.88 -65.26 29.42
CA PRO A 18 9.84 -66.37 29.23
C PRO A 18 10.74 -66.11 27.99
N LEU A 19 12.08 -66.34 28.03
CA LEU A 19 12.83 -67.58 27.70
C LEU A 19 12.36 -68.21 26.37
N LEU A 20 13.16 -68.55 25.35
CA LEU A 20 14.55 -69.02 25.30
C LEU A 20 14.93 -69.20 23.79
N THR A 21 16.24 -69.30 23.50
CA THR A 21 16.86 -70.11 22.41
C THR A 21 17.48 -69.37 21.21
N ILE A 22 18.81 -69.58 21.09
CA ILE A 22 19.75 -69.20 20.03
C ILE A 22 20.03 -70.47 19.19
N PRO A 23 20.16 -70.37 17.85
CA PRO A 23 21.44 -70.70 17.16
C PRO A 23 21.63 -69.82 15.89
N ALA A 24 22.72 -69.73 15.15
CA ALA A 24 24.12 -70.13 15.23
C ALA A 24 24.88 -69.24 14.22
N VAL A 25 26.17 -69.01 14.48
CA VAL A 25 27.08 -68.24 13.61
C VAL A 25 27.68 -69.18 12.55
N PRO A 26 27.96 -68.68 11.33
CA PRO A 26 29.22 -69.05 10.70
C PRO A 26 30.10 -67.84 10.37
N LEU A 27 31.36 -68.00 10.75
CA LEU A 27 32.51 -67.17 10.39
C LEU A 27 32.70 -67.17 8.87
N ALA A 28 32.75 -65.98 8.27
CA ALA A 28 33.49 -65.76 7.04
C ALA A 28 34.31 -64.48 7.19
N TYR A 29 35.59 -64.73 7.41
CA TYR A 29 36.71 -63.82 7.41
C TYR A 29 36.71 -63.00 6.11
N ASN A 30 36.76 -61.67 6.17
CA ASN A 30 37.41 -60.92 5.10
C ASN A 30 38.03 -59.61 5.57
N HIS A 31 39.23 -59.44 5.05
CA HIS A 31 40.32 -58.58 5.41
C HIS A 31 40.09 -57.12 4.97
N ILE A 32 40.51 -56.19 5.83
CA ILE A 32 41.16 -54.88 5.53
C ILE A 32 40.56 -54.02 4.41
N LEU A 33 40.01 -52.85 4.79
CA LEU A 33 40.37 -51.54 4.22
C LEU A 33 40.22 -50.43 5.28
N ASN A 34 41.36 -50.02 5.84
CA ASN A 34 41.80 -48.65 6.13
C ASN A 34 40.77 -47.48 6.24
N GLN A 35 40.53 -47.01 7.49
CA GLN A 35 40.29 -45.60 7.96
C GLN A 35 39.05 -44.79 7.48
N PRO A 36 38.67 -43.63 8.09
CA PRO A 36 39.01 -42.99 9.37
C PRO A 36 37.78 -42.69 10.28
N SER A 37 38.05 -42.27 11.52
CA SER A 37 37.08 -41.84 12.54
C SER A 37 36.18 -40.69 12.05
N ARG A 38 34.86 -40.91 12.07
CA ARG A 38 33.84 -39.88 11.83
C ARG A 38 33.71 -38.98 13.07
N PRO A 39 33.94 -37.66 13.02
CA PRO A 39 33.58 -36.78 14.12
C PRO A 39 32.05 -36.69 14.22
N SER A 40 31.52 -36.91 15.42
CA SER A 40 30.11 -36.66 15.76
C SER A 40 29.72 -35.23 15.41
N PRO A 41 28.57 -34.98 14.77
CA PRO A 41 28.03 -33.63 14.66
C PRO A 41 27.51 -33.21 16.04
N GLN A 42 28.28 -32.39 16.77
CA GLN A 42 27.72 -31.59 17.86
C GLN A 42 26.74 -30.60 17.24
N ALA A 43 25.44 -30.85 17.44
CA ALA A 43 24.40 -29.88 17.15
C ALA A 43 24.54 -28.70 18.12
N THR A 44 25.17 -27.61 17.67
CA THR A 44 25.06 -26.31 18.33
C THR A 44 23.58 -25.89 18.33
N PRO A 45 22.98 -25.53 19.48
CA PRO A 45 21.66 -24.91 19.49
C PRO A 45 21.79 -23.55 18.80
N ALA A 46 21.27 -23.47 17.57
CA ALA A 46 21.13 -22.22 16.85
C ALA A 46 20.24 -21.30 17.70
N ARG A 47 20.82 -20.20 18.19
CA ARG A 47 20.06 -19.11 18.80
C ARG A 47 18.98 -18.70 17.80
N PRO A 48 17.69 -18.56 18.19
CA PRO A 48 16.70 -18.03 17.28
C PRO A 48 17.13 -16.60 16.97
N PHE A 49 17.70 -16.40 15.78
CA PHE A 49 17.81 -15.06 15.23
C PHE A 49 16.40 -14.50 15.23
N LEU A 50 16.18 -13.42 15.99
CA LEU A 50 14.96 -12.63 15.94
C LEU A 50 14.83 -12.15 14.49
N THR A 51 14.13 -12.93 13.67
CA THR A 51 13.75 -12.54 12.33
C THR A 51 12.93 -11.27 12.49
N SER A 52 13.49 -10.16 12.04
CA SER A 52 12.87 -8.85 12.12
C SER A 52 11.57 -8.92 11.32
N THR A 53 10.45 -9.10 12.02
CA THR A 53 9.11 -9.15 11.45
C THR A 53 8.79 -7.77 10.90
N THR A 54 9.18 -7.50 9.67
CA THR A 54 8.78 -6.30 8.93
C THR A 54 7.47 -6.62 8.21
N SER A 55 6.50 -5.69 8.24
CA SER A 55 5.23 -5.83 7.50
C SER A 55 5.50 -5.93 5.99
N ALA A 56 4.79 -6.80 5.26
CA ALA A 56 4.93 -6.93 3.82
C ALA A 56 4.36 -5.70 3.08
N PRO A 57 4.99 -5.24 1.98
CA PRO A 57 4.44 -4.14 1.18
C PRO A 57 3.04 -4.44 0.67
N GLN A 58 2.12 -3.48 0.82
CA GLN A 58 0.73 -3.56 0.36
C GLN A 58 0.51 -2.58 -0.79
N THR A 59 -0.42 -2.90 -1.70
CA THR A 59 -0.80 -2.03 -2.83
C THR A 59 -2.31 -1.95 -2.94
N ILE A 60 -2.83 -0.74 -3.04
CA ILE A 60 -4.24 -0.44 -3.27
C ILE A 60 -4.34 0.38 -4.56
N SER A 61 -5.35 0.11 -5.39
CA SER A 61 -5.58 0.86 -6.62
C SER A 61 -7.07 1.14 -6.80
N VAL A 62 -7.42 2.36 -7.19
CA VAL A 62 -8.80 2.78 -7.48
C VAL A 62 -8.83 3.58 -8.77
N ARG A 63 -9.85 3.35 -9.60
CA ARG A 63 -10.04 4.05 -10.88
C ARG A 63 -11.40 4.71 -10.98
N ARG A 64 -11.42 5.88 -11.62
CA ARG A 64 -12.63 6.64 -11.98
C ARG A 64 -12.49 7.24 -13.36
N VAL A 65 -13.60 7.37 -14.08
CA VAL A 65 -13.67 8.12 -15.33
C VAL A 65 -14.50 9.36 -15.08
N LEU A 66 -13.89 10.53 -15.27
CA LEU A 66 -14.49 11.82 -14.98
C LEU A 66 -14.71 12.62 -16.28
N PRO A 67 -15.83 13.36 -16.41
CA PRO A 67 -16.16 14.13 -17.60
C PRO A 67 -15.46 15.51 -17.62
N TYR A 68 -14.17 15.54 -17.30
CA TYR A 68 -13.37 16.76 -17.22
C TYR A 68 -12.06 16.63 -17.98
N ASP A 69 -11.55 17.78 -18.44
CA ASP A 69 -10.26 17.87 -19.13
C ASP A 69 -9.12 17.31 -18.27
N ARG A 70 -8.21 16.60 -18.94
CA ARG A 70 -7.06 15.93 -18.34
C ARG A 70 -6.11 16.91 -17.66
N HIS A 71 -5.88 18.08 -18.26
CA HIS A 71 -5.00 19.09 -17.66
C HIS A 71 -5.65 19.76 -16.44
N ALA A 72 -6.96 19.98 -16.48
CA ALA A 72 -7.71 20.48 -15.33
C ALA A 72 -7.65 19.51 -14.14
N LEU A 73 -7.89 18.21 -14.37
CA LEU A 73 -7.78 17.17 -13.34
C LEU A 73 -6.36 17.02 -12.83
N PHE A 74 -5.36 17.09 -13.72
CA PHE A 74 -3.95 17.11 -13.31
C PHE A 74 -3.65 18.28 -12.38
N GLY A 75 -4.14 19.48 -12.70
CA GLY A 75 -3.97 20.67 -11.87
C GLY A 75 -4.57 20.49 -10.48
N LEU A 76 -5.78 19.93 -10.39
CA LEU A 76 -6.43 19.62 -9.11
C LEU A 76 -5.63 18.61 -8.27
N ILE A 77 -5.11 17.54 -8.89
CA ILE A 77 -4.26 16.55 -8.21
C ILE A 77 -2.89 17.15 -7.81
N ALA A 78 -2.36 18.11 -8.57
CA ALA A 78 -1.11 18.77 -8.23
C ALA A 78 -1.28 19.85 -7.14
N ASP A 79 -2.50 20.31 -6.86
CA ASP A 79 -2.81 21.32 -5.85
C ASP A 79 -2.85 20.72 -4.43
N VAL A 80 -1.66 20.30 -3.96
CA VAL A 80 -1.49 19.63 -2.67
C VAL A 80 -1.86 20.56 -1.50
N ASP A 81 -1.65 21.87 -1.61
CA ASP A 81 -2.00 22.82 -0.55
C ASP A 81 -3.50 22.80 -0.21
N SER A 82 -4.36 22.54 -1.20
CA SER A 82 -5.80 22.47 -1.00
C SER A 82 -6.29 21.19 -0.32
N TYR A 83 -5.45 20.16 -0.17
CA TYR A 83 -5.90 18.83 0.27
C TYR A 83 -6.60 18.83 1.62
N SER A 84 -6.13 19.60 2.61
CA SER A 84 -6.74 19.68 3.93
C SER A 84 -8.14 20.33 3.93
N SER A 85 -8.54 20.97 2.83
CA SER A 85 -9.87 21.57 2.71
C SER A 85 -10.96 20.60 2.26
N PHE A 86 -10.60 19.52 1.55
CA PHE A 86 -11.57 18.61 0.94
C PHE A 86 -11.29 17.12 1.16
N LEU A 87 -10.04 16.71 1.42
CA LEU A 87 -9.74 15.31 1.65
C LEU A 87 -10.10 14.88 3.09
N PRO A 88 -10.86 13.79 3.24
CA PRO A 88 -11.12 13.23 4.55
C PRO A 88 -9.80 12.76 5.19
N TYR A 89 -9.70 12.94 6.50
CA TYR A 89 -8.51 12.61 7.32
C TYR A 89 -7.25 13.43 7.03
N CYS A 90 -7.24 14.30 6.01
CA CYS A 90 -6.16 15.25 5.79
C CYS A 90 -6.33 16.44 6.74
N VAL A 91 -5.59 16.45 7.84
CA VAL A 91 -5.65 17.49 8.87
C VAL A 91 -4.89 18.74 8.41
N ALA A 92 -3.77 18.55 7.74
CA ALA A 92 -2.98 19.64 7.17
C ALA A 92 -2.27 19.19 5.90
N SER A 93 -2.14 20.11 4.95
CA SER A 93 -1.38 19.91 3.71
C SER A 93 -0.62 21.18 3.36
N ARG A 94 0.67 21.05 3.06
CA ARG A 94 1.53 22.19 2.73
C ARG A 94 2.61 21.83 1.73
N VAL A 95 2.71 22.56 0.63
CA VAL A 95 3.86 22.48 -0.28
C VAL A 95 5.04 23.24 0.34
N THR A 96 6.18 22.57 0.45
CA THR A 96 7.40 23.12 1.06
C THR A 96 8.50 23.41 0.04
N ALA A 97 8.42 22.82 -1.16
CA ALA A 97 9.32 23.16 -2.26
C ALA A 97 8.63 22.99 -3.62
N TRP A 98 9.09 23.77 -4.58
CA TRP A 98 8.57 23.84 -5.95
C TRP A 98 9.71 23.63 -6.96
N THR A 99 9.38 23.06 -8.11
CA THR A 99 10.31 22.94 -9.24
C THR A 99 10.63 24.33 -9.83
N PRO A 100 11.72 24.43 -10.61
CA PRO A 100 11.86 25.52 -11.57
C PRO A 100 10.64 25.57 -12.52
N PRO A 101 10.33 26.75 -13.09
CA PRO A 101 9.29 26.86 -14.12
C PRO A 101 9.59 25.94 -15.31
N ASP A 102 8.55 25.30 -15.83
CA ASP A 102 8.61 24.57 -17.09
C ASP A 102 8.59 25.52 -18.31
N ALA A 103 8.53 24.95 -19.52
CA ALA A 103 8.49 25.71 -20.76
C ALA A 103 7.30 26.66 -20.86
N ASP A 104 6.20 26.36 -20.17
CA ASP A 104 4.97 27.16 -20.12
C ASP A 104 4.97 28.13 -18.93
N GLY A 105 6.09 28.25 -18.21
CA GLY A 105 6.25 29.09 -17.03
C GLY A 105 5.54 28.57 -15.78
N ARG A 106 4.99 27.35 -15.80
CA ARG A 106 4.29 26.75 -14.67
C ARG A 106 5.27 26.07 -13.72
N ARG A 107 4.94 26.11 -12.43
CA ARG A 107 5.70 25.44 -11.37
C ARG A 107 4.89 24.30 -10.79
N TRP A 108 5.58 23.24 -10.41
CA TRP A 108 4.97 22.05 -9.83
C TRP A 108 5.56 21.79 -8.44
N PRO A 109 4.79 21.23 -7.50
CA PRO A 109 5.32 20.88 -6.20
C PRO A 109 6.41 19.81 -6.34
N SER A 110 7.52 19.98 -5.63
CA SER A 110 8.62 19.01 -5.56
C SER A 110 8.78 18.40 -4.16
N ARG A 111 8.25 19.07 -3.14
CA ARG A 111 8.17 18.56 -1.76
C ARG A 111 6.92 19.11 -1.07
N ALA A 112 6.22 18.27 -0.33
CA ALA A 112 5.08 18.67 0.48
C ALA A 112 4.98 17.85 1.77
N ASP A 113 4.42 18.47 2.80
CA ASP A 113 4.13 17.86 4.09
C ASP A 113 2.63 17.61 4.19
N LEU A 114 2.28 16.40 4.59
CA LEU A 114 0.90 16.00 4.86
C LEU A 114 0.78 15.52 6.29
N THR A 115 -0.26 15.99 6.97
CA THR A 115 -0.69 15.51 8.29
C THR A 115 -1.99 14.76 8.10
N VAL A 116 -1.95 13.46 8.37
CA VAL A 116 -3.13 12.59 8.32
C VAL A 116 -3.54 12.23 9.74
N GLY A 117 -4.80 12.45 10.07
CA GLY A 117 -5.40 12.10 11.34
C GLY A 117 -6.40 10.97 11.16
N PHE A 118 -6.14 9.83 11.80
CA PHE A 118 -7.08 8.72 11.83
C PHE A 118 -7.31 8.21 13.26
N ALA A 119 -8.58 8.16 13.66
CA ALA A 119 -8.99 7.83 15.03
C ALA A 119 -8.21 8.67 16.07
N ALA A 120 -7.48 8.02 16.99
CA ALA A 120 -6.68 8.69 18.01
C ALA A 120 -5.23 9.00 17.58
N LEU A 121 -4.87 8.74 16.32
CA LEU A 121 -3.49 8.87 15.83
C LEU A 121 -3.42 9.98 14.79
N THR A 122 -2.51 10.94 15.01
CA THR A 122 -2.16 11.96 14.02
C THR A 122 -0.71 11.76 13.61
N GLN A 123 -0.46 11.76 12.31
CA GLN A 123 0.84 11.46 11.74
C GLN A 123 1.17 12.43 10.62
N SER A 124 2.35 13.05 10.72
CA SER A 124 2.87 13.96 9.68
C SER A 124 4.05 13.32 8.96
N TYR A 125 4.06 13.43 7.64
CA TYR A 125 5.15 12.94 6.80
C TYR A 125 5.43 13.90 5.64
N THR A 126 6.70 13.98 5.27
CA THR A 126 7.15 14.71 4.08
C THR A 126 7.22 13.77 2.90
N SER A 127 6.78 14.27 1.74
CA SER A 127 6.78 13.54 0.48
C SER A 127 7.58 14.29 -0.57
N HIS A 128 8.38 13.57 -1.34
CA HIS A 128 8.98 14.08 -2.57
C HIS A 128 8.05 13.85 -3.74
N LEU A 129 7.78 14.91 -4.50
CA LEU A 129 6.83 14.88 -5.61
C LEU A 129 7.54 14.91 -6.96
N ARG A 130 7.02 14.11 -7.88
CA ARG A 130 7.34 14.15 -9.31
C ARG A 130 6.04 14.36 -10.08
N CYS A 131 5.92 15.54 -10.67
CA CYS A 131 4.79 15.92 -11.51
C CYS A 131 5.22 15.85 -12.98
N VAL A 132 4.48 15.09 -13.78
CA VAL A 132 4.60 15.06 -15.24
C VAL A 132 3.30 15.63 -15.81
N PRO A 133 3.29 16.88 -16.29
CA PRO A 133 2.08 17.56 -16.73
C PRO A 133 1.25 16.74 -17.72
N GLY A 134 -0.02 16.50 -17.37
CA GLY A 134 -0.97 15.75 -18.18
C GLY A 134 -0.77 14.22 -18.18
N ASP A 135 0.15 13.68 -17.38
CA ASP A 135 0.38 12.23 -17.30
C ASP A 135 0.19 11.72 -15.87
N TYR A 136 1.03 12.15 -14.93
CA TYR A 136 0.92 11.67 -13.54
C TYR A 136 1.56 12.58 -12.49
N VAL A 137 1.06 12.45 -11.26
CA VAL A 137 1.68 12.99 -10.05
C VAL A 137 2.07 11.81 -9.17
N GLN A 138 3.35 11.74 -8.80
CA GLN A 138 3.87 10.71 -7.90
C GLN A 138 4.44 11.37 -6.64
N ALA A 139 4.02 10.88 -5.48
CA ALA A 139 4.58 11.23 -4.18
C ALA A 139 5.30 10.02 -3.57
N VAL A 140 6.49 10.23 -3.04
CA VAL A 140 7.30 9.20 -2.36
C VAL A 140 7.70 9.69 -0.98
N SER A 141 7.43 8.89 0.04
CA SER A 141 7.71 9.17 1.45
C SER A 141 8.21 7.89 2.13
N GLY A 142 8.95 8.01 3.23
CA GLY A 142 9.42 6.86 4.00
C GLY A 142 10.89 6.96 4.39
N GLU A 143 11.53 5.82 4.67
CA GLU A 143 12.92 5.76 5.12
C GLU A 143 13.86 6.44 4.10
N GLY A 144 14.69 7.37 4.58
CA GLY A 144 15.60 8.17 3.74
C GLY A 144 14.96 9.40 3.08
N VAL A 145 13.64 9.53 3.12
CA VAL A 145 12.93 10.79 2.83
C VAL A 145 12.75 11.51 4.16
N GLY A 146 13.32 12.71 4.30
CA GLY A 146 13.35 13.45 5.58
C GLY A 146 11.99 13.49 6.30
N VAL A 147 12.00 13.56 7.62
CA VAL A 147 10.78 13.71 8.42
C VAL A 147 10.30 15.16 8.40
N ALA A 148 8.98 15.36 8.40
CA ALA A 148 8.41 16.69 8.57
C ALA A 148 8.88 17.29 9.91
N GLU A 149 9.23 18.58 9.91
CA GLU A 149 9.64 19.27 11.13
C GLU A 149 8.52 19.19 12.18
N GLY A 150 8.86 18.71 13.37
CA GLY A 150 7.90 18.57 14.46
C GLY A 150 7.13 17.24 14.51
N SER A 151 7.43 16.25 13.65
CA SER A 151 6.88 14.89 13.82
C SER A 151 7.50 14.19 15.04
N PRO A 152 6.74 13.92 16.12
CA PRO A 152 7.25 13.19 17.26
C PRO A 152 7.28 11.70 16.92
N GLY A 153 8.47 11.21 16.59
CA GLY A 153 8.72 9.79 16.31
C GLY A 153 8.99 9.51 14.84
N GLY A 154 10.01 8.68 14.60
CA GLY A 154 10.46 8.29 13.26
C GLY A 154 9.32 7.84 12.35
N GLY A 155 9.52 8.03 11.05
CA GLY A 155 8.50 7.87 10.02
C GLY A 155 7.62 6.61 10.16
N VAL A 156 6.31 6.82 10.07
CA VAL A 156 5.26 5.77 10.11
C VAL A 156 5.45 4.71 9.04
N PHE A 157 5.89 5.15 7.87
CA PHE A 157 6.06 4.33 6.70
C PHE A 157 7.55 4.08 6.46
N ARG A 158 7.92 2.82 6.24
CA ARG A 158 9.20 2.49 5.60
C ARG A 158 9.19 2.95 4.15
N SER A 159 8.07 2.77 3.48
CA SER A 159 7.83 3.27 2.13
C SER A 159 6.36 3.61 1.99
N LEU A 160 6.08 4.75 1.38
CA LEU A 160 4.76 5.16 0.90
C LEU A 160 4.97 5.77 -0.47
N VAL A 161 4.34 5.17 -1.48
CA VAL A 161 4.37 5.66 -2.86
C VAL A 161 2.93 5.83 -3.29
N THR A 162 2.53 7.08 -3.51
CA THR A 162 1.22 7.43 -4.06
C THR A 162 1.43 7.89 -5.49
N ARG A 163 0.70 7.30 -6.44
CA ARG A 163 0.73 7.69 -7.85
C ARG A 163 -0.69 7.93 -8.33
N TRP A 164 -0.89 9.13 -8.85
CA TRP A 164 -2.08 9.52 -9.59
C TRP A 164 -1.74 9.58 -11.07
N THR A 165 -2.46 8.83 -11.89
CA THR A 165 -2.30 8.84 -13.35
C THR A 165 -3.57 9.38 -13.99
N VAL A 166 -3.43 10.28 -14.96
CA VAL A 166 -4.53 10.83 -15.74
C VAL A 166 -4.35 10.44 -17.20
N ARG A 167 -5.37 9.84 -17.81
CA ARG A 167 -5.32 9.37 -19.20
C ARG A 167 -6.60 9.77 -19.93
N PRO A 168 -6.52 10.10 -21.23
CA PRO A 168 -7.72 10.23 -22.03
C PRO A 168 -8.52 8.92 -21.98
N ALA A 169 -9.76 8.97 -21.52
CA ALA A 169 -10.67 7.85 -21.65
C ALA A 169 -11.21 7.89 -23.08
N GLY A 170 -10.67 7.03 -23.94
CA GLY A 170 -11.24 6.81 -25.27
C GLY A 170 -12.72 6.50 -25.10
N GLY A 171 -13.59 7.33 -25.69
CA GLY A 171 -15.01 7.37 -25.36
C GLY A 171 -15.65 5.99 -25.28
N SER A 172 -15.89 5.49 -24.07
CA SER A 172 -16.89 4.45 -23.82
C SER A 172 -18.27 5.10 -23.86
N GLY A 173 -18.61 5.61 -25.04
CA GLY A 173 -19.96 5.94 -25.48
C GLY A 173 -20.34 4.99 -26.61
N GLY A 174 -19.98 3.71 -26.47
CA GLY A 174 -20.31 2.65 -27.43
C GLY A 174 -21.72 2.12 -27.19
N GLY A 175 -22.73 2.96 -27.40
CA GLY A 175 -24.00 2.46 -27.90
C GLY A 175 -23.80 2.12 -29.36
N GLU A 176 -23.86 0.83 -29.69
CA GLU A 176 -23.86 0.32 -31.05
C GLU A 176 -24.93 1.06 -31.87
N LYS A 177 -24.51 1.97 -32.73
CA LYS A 177 -25.34 2.49 -33.81
C LYS A 177 -24.76 1.96 -35.10
N THR A 178 -25.37 0.87 -35.55
CA THR A 178 -25.31 0.29 -36.89
C THR A 178 -24.98 1.35 -37.93
N ALA A 179 -23.95 1.09 -38.73
CA ALA A 179 -23.61 1.89 -39.89
C ALA A 179 -24.83 2.08 -40.79
N ALA A 180 -25.32 3.32 -40.89
CA ALA A 180 -26.20 3.78 -41.95
C ALA A 180 -25.46 4.92 -42.69
N PRO A 181 -25.47 4.95 -44.04
CA PRO A 181 -24.57 5.80 -44.80
C PRO A 181 -25.05 7.25 -44.83
N ALA A 182 -24.07 8.16 -44.75
CA ALA A 182 -24.06 9.53 -45.26
C ALA A 182 -25.42 10.28 -45.23
N ALA A 183 -25.73 10.92 -44.09
CA ALA A 183 -26.63 12.06 -44.07
C ALA A 183 -25.81 13.33 -43.81
N THR A 184 -25.88 14.27 -44.76
CA THR A 184 -25.34 15.62 -44.73
C THR A 184 -25.59 16.29 -43.37
N PRO A 185 -24.59 16.94 -42.73
CA PRO A 185 -24.83 17.64 -41.47
C PRO A 185 -25.76 18.83 -41.71
N ALA A 186 -26.89 18.83 -41.01
CA ALA A 186 -27.84 19.94 -41.02
C ALA A 186 -27.20 21.18 -40.36
N PRO A 187 -27.40 22.40 -40.90
CA PRO A 187 -26.95 23.63 -40.26
C PRO A 187 -27.89 23.94 -39.09
N GLY A 188 -27.41 23.74 -37.85
CA GLY A 188 -28.20 23.98 -36.65
C GLY A 188 -27.64 23.38 -35.36
N THR A 189 -26.59 22.57 -35.42
CA THR A 189 -25.93 22.06 -34.21
C THR A 189 -25.15 23.20 -33.56
N GLY A 190 -25.65 23.72 -32.44
CA GLY A 190 -24.88 24.60 -31.55
C GLY A 190 -23.54 23.94 -31.16
N PRO A 191 -22.58 24.69 -30.58
CA PRO A 191 -21.24 24.16 -30.34
C PRO A 191 -21.32 22.84 -29.56
N GLU A 192 -20.94 21.76 -30.24
CA GLU A 192 -20.84 20.43 -29.65
C GLU A 192 -19.79 20.52 -28.55
N ILE A 193 -20.24 20.47 -27.30
CA ILE A 193 -19.34 20.48 -26.14
C ILE A 193 -18.65 19.12 -26.13
N LYS A 194 -17.49 19.06 -26.76
CA LYS A 194 -16.60 17.90 -26.74
C LYS A 194 -16.26 17.61 -25.28
N ARG A 195 -16.90 16.58 -24.72
CA ARG A 195 -16.59 16.12 -23.36
C ARG A 195 -15.31 15.31 -23.46
N ASP A 196 -14.21 15.93 -23.07
CA ASP A 196 -12.97 15.20 -22.86
C ASP A 196 -13.15 14.39 -21.57
N TRP A 197 -13.27 13.07 -21.73
CA TRP A 197 -13.35 12.16 -20.60
C TRP A 197 -11.93 11.76 -20.21
N THR A 198 -11.67 11.73 -18.91
CA THR A 198 -10.38 11.39 -18.36
C THR A 198 -10.53 10.24 -17.38
N GLU A 199 -9.78 9.16 -17.61
CA GLU A 199 -9.56 8.12 -16.61
C GLU A 199 -8.51 8.62 -15.60
N VAL A 200 -8.86 8.57 -14.32
CA VAL A 200 -8.01 8.85 -13.18
C VAL A 200 -7.76 7.53 -12.45
N ASP A 201 -6.49 7.16 -12.30
CA ASP A 201 -6.03 5.98 -11.56
C ASP A 201 -5.19 6.42 -10.36
N LEU A 202 -5.66 6.10 -9.15
CA LEU A 202 -4.94 6.26 -7.91
C LEU A 202 -4.35 4.91 -7.50
N SER A 203 -3.02 4.83 -7.39
CA SER A 203 -2.30 3.69 -6.85
C SER A 203 -1.50 4.10 -5.61
N ILE A 204 -1.70 3.41 -4.50
CA ILE A 204 -0.99 3.63 -3.24
C ILE A 204 -0.27 2.34 -2.86
N ARG A 205 1.06 2.39 -2.80
CA ARG A 205 1.91 1.29 -2.34
C ARG A 205 2.58 1.69 -1.03
N TYR A 206 2.34 0.95 0.04
CA TYR A 206 2.84 1.32 1.36
C TYR A 206 3.41 0.12 2.14
N GLN A 207 4.28 0.44 3.09
CA GLN A 207 4.85 -0.50 4.05
C GLN A 207 5.05 0.23 5.37
N PHE A 208 4.40 -0.24 6.43
CA PHE A 208 4.55 0.37 7.76
C PHE A 208 5.89 -0.01 8.39
N ALA A 209 6.46 0.92 9.15
CA ALA A 209 7.67 0.67 9.92
C ALA A 209 7.44 -0.27 11.11
N ASN A 210 6.23 -0.22 11.70
CA ASN A 210 5.83 -1.03 12.83
C ASN A 210 4.70 -2.02 12.44
N PRO A 211 4.88 -3.35 12.60
CA PRO A 211 3.86 -4.35 12.32
C PRO A 211 2.57 -4.20 13.12
N LEU A 212 2.65 -3.75 14.37
CA LEU A 212 1.46 -3.53 15.20
C LEU A 212 0.62 -2.39 14.63
N LEU A 213 1.27 -1.32 14.18
CA LEU A 213 0.60 -0.22 13.49
C LEU A 213 -0.03 -0.69 12.17
N ALA A 214 0.62 -1.60 11.44
CA ALA A 214 0.08 -2.20 10.23
C ALA A 214 -1.22 -2.96 10.48
N VAL A 215 -1.28 -3.77 11.55
CA VAL A 215 -2.49 -4.52 11.93
C VAL A 215 -3.63 -3.57 12.28
N THR A 216 -3.34 -2.50 13.03
CA THR A 216 -4.37 -1.50 13.39
C THR A 216 -4.88 -0.71 12.17
N MET A 217 -4.02 -0.44 11.19
CA MET A 217 -4.34 0.45 10.06
C MET A 217 -4.83 -0.27 8.80
N ALA A 218 -4.79 -1.61 8.75
CA ALA A 218 -5.11 -2.37 7.54
C ALA A 218 -6.53 -2.12 7.01
N SER A 219 -7.55 -2.12 7.87
CA SER A 219 -8.96 -1.88 7.47
C SER A 219 -9.24 -0.45 6.99
N VAL A 220 -8.37 0.48 7.39
CA VAL A 220 -8.50 1.90 7.13
C VAL A 220 -7.91 2.27 5.77
N ALA A 221 -6.80 1.63 5.42
CA ALA A 221 -6.08 1.90 4.18
C ALA A 221 -6.95 1.74 2.93
N ASP A 222 -7.71 0.64 2.84
CA ASP A 222 -8.63 0.37 1.72
C ASP A 222 -9.76 1.41 1.65
N SER A 223 -10.29 1.79 2.81
CA SER A 223 -11.36 2.79 2.91
C SER A 223 -10.87 4.19 2.52
N MET A 224 -9.64 4.55 2.90
CA MET A 224 -9.05 5.86 2.60
C MET A 224 -8.90 6.10 1.10
N ALA A 225 -8.44 5.11 0.32
CA ALA A 225 -8.26 5.28 -1.13
C ALA A 225 -9.61 5.56 -1.85
N GLY A 226 -10.67 4.84 -1.46
CA GLY A 226 -12.01 5.07 -2.00
C GLY A 226 -12.59 6.42 -1.60
N MET A 227 -12.40 6.84 -0.35
CA MET A 227 -12.83 8.16 0.13
C MET A 227 -12.06 9.30 -0.55
N MET A 228 -10.76 9.15 -0.77
CA MET A 228 -9.94 10.14 -1.47
C MET A 228 -10.45 10.36 -2.89
N ILE A 229 -10.67 9.30 -3.68
CA ILE A 229 -11.10 9.47 -5.07
C ILE A 229 -12.50 10.10 -5.18
N ASN A 230 -13.40 9.78 -4.24
CA ASN A 230 -14.73 10.41 -4.18
C ASN A 230 -14.64 11.89 -3.82
N ALA A 231 -13.81 12.25 -2.82
CA ALA A 231 -13.59 13.65 -2.45
C ALA A 231 -12.99 14.46 -3.61
N PHE A 232 -12.11 13.85 -4.41
CA PHE A 232 -11.61 14.46 -5.65
C PHE A 232 -12.68 14.66 -6.70
N GLU A 233 -13.59 13.70 -6.88
CA GLU A 233 -14.72 13.81 -7.82
C GLU A 233 -15.65 14.95 -7.43
N GLU A 234 -16.02 15.05 -6.15
CA GLU A 234 -16.82 16.15 -5.61
C GLU A 234 -16.12 17.49 -5.81
N ARG A 235 -14.82 17.56 -5.50
CA ARG A 235 -14.04 18.80 -5.66
C ARG A 235 -13.92 19.22 -7.14
N ALA A 236 -13.78 18.27 -8.04
CA ALA A 236 -13.76 18.55 -9.48
C ALA A 236 -15.11 19.13 -9.95
N ALA A 237 -16.23 18.59 -9.47
CA ALA A 237 -17.54 19.13 -9.76
C ALA A 237 -17.70 20.56 -9.23
N GLU A 238 -17.31 20.83 -7.99
CA GLU A 238 -17.38 22.17 -7.40
C GLU A 238 -16.59 23.22 -8.21
N LEU A 239 -15.37 22.89 -8.62
CA LEU A 239 -14.49 23.85 -9.30
C LEU A 239 -14.91 24.04 -10.77
N PHE A 240 -15.15 22.96 -11.50
CA PHE A 240 -15.31 23.01 -12.94
C PHE A 240 -16.76 23.27 -13.37
N GLU A 241 -17.76 22.88 -12.57
CA GLU A 241 -19.14 23.28 -12.86
C GLU A 241 -19.42 24.73 -12.47
N LYS A 242 -18.78 25.26 -11.43
CA LYS A 242 -18.87 26.67 -11.06
C LYS A 242 -18.28 27.58 -12.14
N GLN A 243 -17.15 27.19 -12.71
CA GLN A 243 -16.52 27.90 -13.82
C GLN A 243 -17.33 27.85 -15.12
N ARG A 244 -18.29 26.92 -15.22
CA ARG A 244 -19.22 26.80 -16.35
C ARG A 244 -20.49 27.66 -16.20
N ARG A 245 -20.83 28.07 -14.98
CA ARG A 245 -22.05 28.85 -14.68
C ARG A 245 -21.81 30.36 -14.53
N GLY A 246 -20.56 30.79 -14.34
CA GLY A 246 -20.16 32.20 -14.29
C GLY A 246 -19.64 32.68 -15.63
#